data_AF-A0A1H3JI17-F1
#
_entry.id   AF-A0A1H3JI17-F1
#
_cell.length_a   1.000
_cell.length_b   1.000
_cell.length_c   1.000
_cell.angle_alpha   90.00
_cell.angle_beta   90.00
_cell.angle_gamma   90.00
#
_symmetry.space_group_name_H-M   'P 1'
#
loop_
_entity.id
_entity.type
_entity.pdbx_description
1 polymer ?
#
loop_
_entity_poly.entity_id
_entity_poly.type
_entity_poly.pdbx_seq_one_letter_code
_entity_poly.pdbx_strand_id
1 'polypeptide(L)'
;MAILTLSGRAAMAIAIKAQPIHLAWGSGDAAWDTVPVVETVDQTGLVAEVGRRAATSVKFCVPDEAGEIIVPTGRFTEVPGPSNHLYMKFNFDFLDSPSAEVREAGVFTGTQVVSGLPVGQTYFIPSEIQDTGILLALERFPKFSRSSAVRQSFEFVITI
;
A
#
# COMPACT_ATOMS: atom_id res chain seq x y z
N MET A 1 31.64 4.94 13.77
CA MET A 1 30.37 4.24 13.51
C MET A 1 29.63 5.01 12.43
N ALA A 2 29.19 4.33 11.36
CA ALA A 2 28.38 4.98 10.32
C ALA A 2 26.90 4.98 10.73
N ILE A 3 26.15 6.02 10.36
CA ILE A 3 24.70 6.13 10.57
C ILE A 3 23.99 6.43 9.24
N LEU A 4 22.71 6.08 9.12
CA LEU A 4 21.89 6.47 7.97
C LEU A 4 21.44 7.94 8.13
N THR A 5 21.95 8.80 7.26
CA THR A 5 21.65 10.24 7.25
C THR A 5 20.25 10.51 6.70
N LEU A 6 19.72 11.71 6.98
CA LEU A 6 18.44 12.15 6.40
C LEU A 6 18.46 12.16 4.86
N SER A 7 19.58 12.57 4.26
CA SER A 7 19.77 12.49 2.81
C SER A 7 19.81 11.04 2.29
N GLY A 8 20.36 10.10 3.08
CA GLY A 8 20.30 8.67 2.77
C GLY A 8 18.88 8.12 2.75
N ARG A 9 18.05 8.49 3.75
CA ARG A 9 16.63 8.13 3.79
C ARG A 9 15.83 8.74 2.64
N ALA A 10 16.10 10.01 2.31
CA ALA A 10 15.51 10.65 1.13
C ALA A 10 15.90 9.93 -0.16
N ALA A 11 17.15 9.48 -0.30
CA ALA A 11 17.57 8.68 -1.45
C ALA A 11 16.83 7.34 -1.55
N MET A 12 16.59 6.67 -0.41
CA MET A 12 15.76 5.45 -0.37
C MET A 12 14.31 5.73 -0.74
N ALA A 13 13.72 6.83 -0.28
CA ALA A 13 12.38 7.26 -0.67
C ALA A 13 12.28 7.55 -2.18
N ILE A 14 13.29 8.18 -2.79
CA ILE A 14 13.39 8.36 -4.25
C ILE A 14 13.37 6.99 -4.95
N ALA A 15 14.21 6.06 -4.49
CA ALA A 15 14.32 4.74 -5.09
C ALA A 15 12.98 3.97 -5.02
N ILE A 16 12.29 4.01 -3.88
CA ILE A 16 10.98 3.39 -3.70
C ILE A 16 9.94 4.02 -4.62
N LYS A 17 9.86 5.36 -4.65
CA LYS A 17 8.90 6.10 -5.48
C LYS A 17 9.08 5.85 -6.99
N ALA A 18 10.28 5.48 -7.43
CA ALA A 18 10.58 5.16 -8.83
C ALA A 18 10.11 3.75 -9.25
N GLN A 19 9.75 2.88 -8.31
CA GLN A 19 9.26 1.53 -8.59
C GLN A 19 7.74 1.53 -8.84
N PRO A 20 7.21 0.48 -9.52
CA PRO A 20 5.77 0.19 -9.47
C PRO A 20 5.32 -0.02 -8.02
N ILE A 21 4.32 0.75 -7.58
CA ILE A 21 3.76 0.66 -6.22
C ILE A 21 2.31 0.18 -6.33
N HIS A 22 2.00 -0.89 -5.59
CA HIS A 22 0.65 -1.46 -5.52
C HIS A 22 0.23 -1.62 -4.06
N LEU A 23 -1.08 -1.50 -3.79
CA LEU A 23 -1.67 -1.99 -2.55
C LEU A 23 -2.42 -3.28 -2.85
N ALA A 24 -2.05 -4.36 -2.16
CA ALA A 24 -2.78 -5.61 -2.19
C ALA A 24 -3.75 -5.70 -1.02
N TRP A 25 -4.87 -6.39 -1.22
CA TRP A 25 -5.76 -6.83 -0.16
C TRP A 25 -5.57 -8.31 0.11
N GLY A 26 -5.60 -8.68 1.39
CA GLY A 26 -5.64 -10.07 1.85
C GLY A 26 -6.95 -10.35 2.55
N SER A 27 -7.53 -11.53 2.30
CA SER A 27 -8.69 -11.98 3.06
C SER A 27 -8.34 -12.36 4.49
N GLY A 28 -7.05 -12.59 4.76
CA GLY A 28 -6.55 -12.99 6.07
C GLY A 28 -7.08 -14.36 6.49
N ASP A 29 -7.05 -14.59 7.80
CA ASP A 29 -7.72 -15.73 8.45
C ASP A 29 -9.00 -15.24 9.14
N ALA A 30 -10.10 -15.99 8.97
CA ALA A 30 -11.37 -15.67 9.64
C ALA A 30 -11.28 -15.75 11.17
N ALA A 31 -10.31 -16.49 11.72
CA ALA A 31 -10.04 -16.52 13.16
C ALA A 31 -9.62 -15.16 13.73
N TRP A 32 -9.10 -14.25 12.89
CA TRP A 32 -8.69 -12.91 13.32
C TRP A 32 -9.88 -12.02 13.72
N ASP A 33 -11.10 -12.35 13.27
CA ASP A 33 -12.32 -11.61 13.61
C ASP A 33 -12.63 -11.70 15.11
N THR A 34 -12.21 -12.78 15.78
CA THR A 34 -12.42 -12.99 17.22
C THR A 34 -11.13 -12.81 18.02
N VAL A 35 -9.97 -13.15 17.44
CA VAL A 35 -8.66 -13.00 18.08
C VAL A 35 -7.76 -12.21 17.14
N PRO A 36 -7.68 -10.87 17.29
CA PRO A 36 -6.83 -10.03 16.46
C PRO A 36 -5.36 -10.47 16.53
N VAL A 37 -4.70 -10.54 15.39
CA VAL A 37 -3.28 -10.92 15.29
C VAL A 37 -2.49 -9.73 14.77
N VAL A 38 -1.45 -9.34 15.52
CA VAL A 38 -0.54 -8.26 15.14
C VAL A 38 0.36 -8.66 13.96
N GLU A 39 0.70 -7.68 13.15
CA GLU A 39 1.65 -7.77 12.05
C GLU A 39 3.05 -8.10 12.57
N THR A 40 3.84 -8.81 11.77
CA THR A 40 5.23 -9.12 12.10
C THR A 40 6.19 -8.62 11.01
N VAL A 41 7.37 -8.15 11.43
CA VAL A 41 8.35 -7.48 10.55
C VAL A 41 9.04 -8.43 9.57
N ASP A 42 8.91 -9.74 9.78
CA ASP A 42 9.46 -10.80 8.93
C ASP A 42 8.47 -11.26 7.84
N GLN A 43 7.24 -10.72 7.81
CA GLN A 43 6.29 -11.01 6.75
C GLN A 43 6.78 -10.47 5.41
N THR A 44 6.70 -11.32 4.38
CA THR A 44 7.05 -10.98 3.00
C THR A 44 5.84 -10.95 2.06
N GLY A 45 4.64 -11.26 2.57
CA GLY A 45 3.41 -11.31 1.79
C GLY A 45 2.16 -11.32 2.66
N LEU A 46 0.99 -11.25 2.02
CA LEU A 46 -0.32 -11.33 2.67
C LEU A 46 -0.79 -12.77 2.83
N VAL A 47 -1.67 -12.99 3.79
CA VAL A 47 -2.44 -14.23 3.94
C VAL A 47 -3.63 -14.18 2.99
N ALA A 48 -3.63 -15.10 2.02
CA ALA A 48 -4.67 -15.21 1.00
C ALA A 48 -4.93 -13.87 0.26
N GLU A 49 -3.95 -13.43 -0.52
CA GLU A 49 -4.08 -12.24 -1.36
C GLU A 49 -5.28 -12.37 -2.32
N VAL A 50 -6.13 -11.35 -2.31
CA VAL A 50 -7.34 -11.24 -3.15
C VAL A 50 -7.02 -10.56 -4.48
N GLY A 51 -6.14 -9.56 -4.44
CA GLY A 51 -5.68 -8.81 -5.59
C GLY A 51 -5.11 -7.47 -5.17
N ARG A 52 -4.47 -6.78 -6.12
CA ARG A 52 -3.72 -5.56 -5.86
C ARG A 52 -3.98 -4.47 -6.88
N ARG A 53 -3.96 -3.22 -6.41
CA ARG A 53 -4.20 -2.04 -7.24
C ARG A 53 -2.98 -1.12 -7.28
N ALA A 54 -2.66 -0.61 -8.45
CA ALA A 54 -1.64 0.40 -8.63
C ALA A 54 -1.95 1.68 -7.83
N ALA A 55 -0.90 2.32 -7.31
CA ALA A 55 -1.03 3.59 -6.61
C ALA A 55 -1.66 4.66 -7.52
N THR A 56 -2.67 5.35 -7.00
CA THR A 56 -3.30 6.49 -7.67
C THR A 56 -2.44 7.75 -7.58
N SER A 57 -1.73 7.92 -6.46
CA SER A 57 -0.79 9.02 -6.26
C SER A 57 0.32 8.58 -5.30
N VAL A 58 1.55 8.98 -5.61
CA VAL A 58 2.71 8.81 -4.73
C VAL A 58 3.46 10.13 -4.68
N LYS A 59 3.63 10.74 -3.51
CA LYS A 59 4.18 12.09 -3.34
C LYS A 59 5.15 12.14 -2.18
N PHE A 60 6.13 13.04 -2.25
CA PHE A 60 6.92 13.38 -1.07
C PHE A 60 6.09 14.31 -0.18
N CYS A 61 6.23 14.15 1.13
CA CYS A 61 5.58 15.02 2.11
C CYS A 61 6.48 15.27 3.32
N VAL A 62 6.09 16.22 4.17
CA VAL A 62 6.74 16.48 5.46
C VAL A 62 5.67 16.65 6.55
N PRO A 63 5.97 16.31 7.81
CA PRO A 63 5.06 16.56 8.93
C PRO A 63 4.68 18.04 9.00
N ASP A 64 3.40 18.32 9.18
CA ASP A 64 2.84 19.67 9.26
C ASP A 64 1.51 19.62 10.04
N GLU A 65 1.43 20.28 11.19
CA GLU A 65 0.22 20.32 12.01
C GLU A 65 -0.99 20.96 11.30
N ALA A 66 -0.74 21.80 10.29
CA ALA A 66 -1.77 22.41 9.45
C ALA A 66 -2.03 21.62 8.16
N GLY A 67 -1.31 20.52 7.93
CA GLY A 67 -1.31 19.79 6.66
C GLY A 67 -2.62 19.13 6.28
N GLU A 68 -2.89 19.07 4.97
CA GLU A 68 -4.12 18.51 4.39
C GLU A 68 -4.08 16.97 4.29
N ILE A 69 -2.88 16.36 4.31
CA ILE A 69 -2.76 14.91 4.34
C ILE A 69 -2.94 14.47 5.80
N ILE A 70 -4.04 13.75 6.08
CA ILE A 70 -4.36 13.27 7.42
C ILE A 70 -4.32 11.75 7.41
N VAL A 71 -3.40 11.18 8.18
CA VAL A 71 -3.27 9.74 8.41
C VAL A 71 -3.16 9.47 9.92
N PRO A 72 -3.33 8.23 10.40
CA PRO A 72 -3.26 7.93 11.83
C PRO A 72 -1.96 8.39 12.52
N THR A 73 -0.86 8.48 11.79
CA THR A 73 0.45 8.89 12.32
C THR A 73 0.64 10.41 12.40
N GLY A 74 -0.28 11.22 11.86
CA GLY A 74 -0.22 12.67 11.94
C GLY A 74 -0.71 13.38 10.68
N ARG A 75 -0.42 14.68 10.63
CA ARG A 75 -0.74 15.56 9.50
C ARG A 75 0.51 15.90 8.72
N PHE A 76 0.39 15.96 7.39
CA PHE A 76 1.50 16.17 6.47
C PHE A 76 1.10 17.13 5.35
N THR A 77 2.11 17.80 4.78
CA THR A 77 1.97 18.64 3.59
C THR A 77 2.86 18.10 2.47
N GLU A 78 2.32 18.04 1.25
CA GLU A 78 3.08 17.65 0.05
C GLU A 78 4.23 18.63 -0.22
N VAL A 79 5.39 18.10 -0.60
CA VAL A 79 6.55 18.90 -1.00
C VAL A 79 7.07 18.46 -2.37
N PRO A 80 7.63 19.39 -3.19
CA PRO A 80 8.14 19.05 -4.51
C PRO A 80 9.48 18.29 -4.48
N GLY A 81 10.24 18.43 -3.39
CA GLY A 81 11.57 17.84 -3.23
C GLY A 81 11.54 16.50 -2.49
N PRO A 82 12.62 15.69 -2.61
CA PRO A 82 12.75 14.47 -1.83
C PRO A 82 12.69 14.74 -0.32
N SER A 83 11.90 13.91 0.38
CA SER A 83 11.91 13.80 1.83
C SER A 83 12.02 12.33 2.22
N ASN A 84 12.17 12.05 3.52
CA ASN A 84 12.12 10.69 4.04
C ASN A 84 10.68 10.19 4.27
N HIS A 85 9.65 10.89 3.76
CA HIS A 85 8.26 10.48 3.87
C HIS A 85 7.61 10.36 2.49
N LEU A 86 6.93 9.24 2.24
CA LEU A 86 6.16 9.00 1.04
C LEU A 86 4.68 8.88 1.38
N TYR A 87 3.90 9.84 0.89
CA TYR A 87 2.45 9.72 0.83
C TYR A 87 2.05 8.83 -0.35
N MET A 88 1.16 7.86 -0.10
CA MET A 88 0.66 6.92 -1.09
C MET A 88 -0.86 6.82 -0.98
N LYS A 89 -1.57 7.01 -2.09
CA LYS A 89 -3.02 6.90 -2.19
C LYS A 89 -3.41 5.81 -3.16
N PHE A 90 -4.39 5.00 -2.76
CA PHE A 90 -4.92 3.89 -3.55
C PHE A 90 -6.44 3.98 -3.56
N ASN A 91 -7.04 4.14 -4.73
CA ASN A 91 -8.49 4.23 -4.88
C ASN A 91 -9.02 3.01 -5.62
N PHE A 92 -9.53 2.01 -4.90
CA PHE A 92 -10.15 0.83 -5.52
C PHE A 92 -11.47 1.20 -6.19
N ASP A 93 -11.70 0.61 -7.35
CA ASP A 93 -12.91 0.85 -8.14
C ASP A 93 -14.05 -0.04 -7.66
N PHE A 94 -15.27 0.21 -8.14
CA PHE A 94 -16.46 -0.53 -7.76
C PHE A 94 -16.37 -2.03 -8.04
N LEU A 95 -15.69 -2.41 -9.14
CA LEU A 95 -15.58 -3.80 -9.59
C LEU A 95 -14.32 -4.50 -9.07
N ASP A 96 -13.48 -3.82 -8.30
CA ASP A 96 -12.30 -4.43 -7.71
C ASP A 96 -12.74 -5.32 -6.54
N SER A 97 -12.80 -6.63 -6.81
CA SER A 97 -13.18 -7.70 -5.89
C SER A 97 -14.44 -7.37 -5.06
N PRO A 98 -15.61 -7.25 -5.72
CA PRO A 98 -16.80 -6.62 -5.15
C PRO A 98 -17.48 -7.43 -4.03
N SER A 99 -17.06 -8.67 -3.79
CA SER A 99 -17.59 -9.55 -2.73
C SER A 99 -16.52 -10.06 -1.78
N ALA A 100 -15.30 -9.53 -1.84
CA ALA A 100 -14.22 -9.97 -0.96
C ALA A 100 -14.47 -9.55 0.49
N GLU A 101 -14.14 -10.45 1.42
CA GLU A 101 -13.90 -10.09 2.81
C GLU A 101 -12.42 -9.75 2.96
N VAL A 102 -12.10 -8.55 3.44
CA VAL A 102 -10.72 -8.06 3.56
C VAL A 102 -10.39 -7.82 5.03
N ARG A 103 -9.22 -8.28 5.45
CA ARG A 103 -8.72 -8.16 6.84
C ARG A 103 -7.32 -7.54 6.92
N GLU A 104 -6.63 -7.47 5.79
CA GLU A 104 -5.30 -6.87 5.73
C GLU A 104 -5.05 -6.19 4.39
N ALA A 105 -4.12 -5.23 4.39
CA ALA A 105 -3.61 -4.59 3.21
C ALA A 105 -2.07 -4.51 3.26
N GLY A 106 -1.43 -4.70 2.12
CA GLY A 106 0.03 -4.62 1.98
C GLY A 106 0.44 -3.69 0.86
N VAL A 107 1.38 -2.78 1.12
CA VAL A 107 2.02 -1.96 0.09
C VAL A 107 3.19 -2.74 -0.47
N PHE A 108 3.16 -3.03 -1.77
CA PHE A 108 4.22 -3.70 -2.51
C PHE A 108 4.94 -2.74 -3.45
N THR A 109 6.25 -2.91 -3.55
CA THR A 109 7.12 -2.15 -4.46
C THR A 109 7.81 -3.10 -5.43
N GLY A 110 7.97 -2.68 -6.69
CA GLY A 110 8.67 -3.50 -7.70
C GLY A 110 7.84 -4.63 -8.28
N THR A 111 6.52 -4.65 -8.08
CA THR A 111 5.61 -5.64 -8.68
C THR A 111 5.79 -5.71 -10.20
N GLN A 112 5.88 -6.92 -10.75
CA GLN A 112 5.85 -7.18 -12.18
C GLN A 112 4.56 -7.94 -12.53
N VAL A 113 3.81 -7.42 -13.49
CA VAL A 113 2.57 -8.05 -13.98
C VAL A 113 2.87 -8.92 -15.21
N VAL A 114 2.04 -9.93 -15.43
CA VAL A 114 2.15 -10.81 -16.61
C VAL A 114 2.02 -9.98 -17.91
N SER A 115 2.79 -10.34 -18.93
CA SER A 115 2.72 -9.67 -20.24
C SER A 115 1.39 -9.91 -20.96
N GLY A 116 0.90 -8.90 -21.68
CA GLY A 116 -0.31 -9.03 -22.53
C GLY A 116 -1.63 -8.71 -21.83
N LEU A 117 -1.58 -8.21 -20.59
CA LEU A 117 -2.76 -7.71 -19.90
C LEU A 117 -3.33 -6.45 -20.59
N PRO A 118 -4.65 -6.22 -20.50
CA PRO A 118 -5.30 -5.01 -21.02
C PRO A 118 -4.59 -3.70 -20.67
N VAL A 119 -4.43 -2.83 -21.66
CA VAL A 119 -3.87 -1.49 -21.48
C VAL A 119 -4.76 -0.68 -20.54
N GLY A 120 -4.15 -0.02 -19.56
CA GLY A 120 -4.86 0.79 -18.58
C GLY A 120 -5.49 0.00 -17.43
N GLN A 121 -5.30 -1.33 -17.39
CA GLN A 121 -5.63 -2.12 -16.20
C GLN A 121 -4.77 -1.65 -15.02
N THR A 122 -5.43 -1.35 -13.90
CA THR A 122 -4.78 -0.91 -12.66
C THR A 122 -5.00 -1.84 -11.50
N TYR A 123 -5.95 -2.79 -11.60
CA TYR A 123 -6.24 -3.82 -10.61
C TYR A 123 -5.86 -5.18 -11.18
N PHE A 124 -5.14 -5.98 -10.39
CA PHE A 124 -4.59 -7.26 -10.80
C PHE A 124 -4.94 -8.33 -9.78
N ILE A 125 -5.44 -9.46 -10.26
CA ILE A 125 -5.63 -10.65 -9.41
C ILE A 125 -4.30 -11.42 -9.27
N PRO A 126 -4.14 -12.30 -8.26
CA PRO A 126 -2.87 -12.98 -8.02
C PRO A 126 -2.29 -13.73 -9.23
N SER A 127 -3.13 -14.32 -10.09
CA SER A 127 -2.68 -15.02 -11.30
C SER A 127 -2.17 -14.10 -12.41
N GLU A 128 -2.39 -12.79 -12.31
CA GLU A 128 -1.90 -11.77 -13.24
C GLU A 128 -0.57 -11.16 -12.78
N ILE A 129 -0.04 -11.60 -11.63
CA ILE A 129 1.23 -11.17 -11.07
C ILE A 129 2.33 -12.15 -11.45
N GLN A 130 3.37 -11.66 -12.11
CA GLN A 130 4.57 -12.44 -12.45
C GLN A 130 5.58 -12.44 -11.30
N ASP A 131 5.79 -11.29 -10.68
CA ASP A 131 6.63 -11.11 -9.49
C ASP A 131 5.91 -10.20 -8.50
N THR A 132 5.78 -10.66 -7.26
CA THR A 132 5.09 -9.92 -6.20
C THR A 132 5.83 -8.65 -5.78
N GLY A 133 7.13 -8.56 -6.07
CA GLY A 133 7.99 -7.52 -5.56
C GLY A 133 8.22 -7.65 -4.04
N ILE A 134 8.52 -6.52 -3.40
CA ILE A 134 8.85 -6.44 -1.97
C ILE A 134 7.67 -5.84 -1.20
N LEU A 135 7.22 -6.53 -0.15
CA LEU A 135 6.28 -5.99 0.83
C LEU A 135 6.99 -4.89 1.66
N LEU A 136 6.55 -3.65 1.47
CA LEU A 136 7.09 -2.45 2.12
C LEU A 136 6.39 -2.14 3.44
N ALA A 137 5.07 -2.30 3.48
CA ALA A 137 4.25 -2.01 4.65
C ALA A 137 3.05 -2.96 4.70
N LEU A 138 2.64 -3.32 5.91
CA LEU A 138 1.52 -4.21 6.19
C LEU A 138 0.64 -3.57 7.26
N GLU A 139 -0.66 -3.65 7.08
CA GLU A 139 -1.65 -3.26 8.08
C GLU A 139 -2.77 -4.30 8.11
N ARG A 140 -3.13 -4.74 9.32
CA ARG A 140 -4.29 -5.55 9.64
C ARG A 140 -5.34 -4.68 10.31
N PHE A 141 -6.59 -4.89 9.92
CA PHE A 141 -7.72 -4.12 10.41
C PHE A 141 -8.94 -5.02 10.60
N PRO A 142 -9.96 -4.58 11.36
CA PRO A 142 -11.22 -5.30 11.46
C PRO A 142 -11.80 -5.57 10.08
N LYS A 143 -12.37 -6.77 9.90
CA LYS A 143 -12.95 -7.19 8.62
C LYS A 143 -13.91 -6.16 8.06
N PHE A 144 -13.77 -5.89 6.77
CA PHE A 144 -14.83 -5.25 5.98
C PHE A 144 -15.19 -6.10 4.75
N SER A 145 -16.45 -6.01 4.35
CA SER A 145 -16.95 -6.64 3.13
C SER A 145 -16.96 -5.64 2.00
N ARG A 146 -16.40 -6.03 0.86
CA ARG A 146 -16.51 -5.27 -0.38
C ARG A 146 -17.94 -5.26 -0.90
N SER A 147 -18.22 -4.23 -1.68
CA SER A 147 -19.50 -4.01 -2.35
C SER A 147 -19.24 -3.21 -3.62
N SER A 148 -19.99 -3.52 -4.68
CA SER A 148 -19.95 -2.78 -5.94
C SER A 148 -20.61 -1.39 -5.86
N ALA A 149 -21.13 -1.00 -4.70
CA ALA A 149 -21.71 0.33 -4.48
C ALA A 149 -20.72 1.33 -3.87
N VAL A 150 -19.55 0.87 -3.38
CA VAL A 150 -18.61 1.71 -2.63
C VAL A 150 -17.21 1.58 -3.20
N ARG A 151 -16.55 2.72 -3.42
CA ARG A 151 -15.11 2.78 -3.69
C ARG A 151 -14.37 2.85 -2.37
N GLN A 152 -13.42 1.95 -2.19
CA GLN A 152 -12.59 1.93 -0.99
C GLN A 152 -11.27 2.64 -1.31
N SER A 153 -10.92 3.61 -0.47
CA SER A 153 -9.66 4.33 -0.58
C SER A 153 -8.77 4.01 0.61
N PHE A 154 -7.47 3.92 0.35
CA PHE A 154 -6.43 3.77 1.36
C PHE A 154 -5.38 4.85 1.16
N GLU A 155 -4.94 5.43 2.27
CA GLU A 155 -3.95 6.50 2.30
C GLU A 155 -2.91 6.20 3.37
N PHE A 156 -1.64 6.20 2.98
CA PHE A 156 -0.52 5.91 3.86
C PHE A 156 0.51 7.02 3.77
N VAL A 157 1.19 7.29 4.89
CA VAL A 157 2.49 7.98 4.88
C VAL A 157 3.54 7.03 5.46
N ILE A 158 4.46 6.58 4.61
CA ILE A 158 5.57 5.71 5.01
C ILE A 158 6.79 6.57 5.30
N THR A 159 7.38 6.39 6.49
CA THR A 159 8.63 7.03 6.89
C THR A 159 9.78 6.07 6.70
N ILE A 160 10.80 6.50 5.95
CA ILE A 160 12.04 5.77 5.66
C ILE A 160 13.15 6.18 6.64
#